data_AF-A0A142XAB4-F1
#
_entry.id   AF-A0A142XAB4-F1
#
_cell.length_a   1.000
_cell.length_b   1.000
_cell.length_c   1.000
_cell.angle_alpha   90.00
_cell.angle_beta   90.00
_cell.angle_gamma   90.00
#
_symmetry.space_group_name_H-M   'P 1'
#
loop_
_entity.id
_entity.type
_entity.pdbx_description
1 polymer ?
#
loop_
_entity_poly.entity_id
_entity_poly.type
_entity_poly.pdbx_seq_one_letter_code
_entity_poly.pdbx_strand_id
1 'polypeptide(L)'
;MPLYDHFHSPLSLRKSWESIHSAWAVMMVTRLNGALLSARFESEPKVHHGSQIEIDLAAYEEDRNLPMFGANGHNGGGVATHPQTYTPPVAALAGEVVMADADTFEINVYKQEGGWKLVAAVELVSPRNKDRSTARRAFATKMASYLQQGVSVVTIDVVTERNANLHEDVANALRLPDTFDWSSPTGLSAMCYRLLRVDGKERLEVWPHQLTIGASLPTVPLWLEPNLAVPLELELTYTSTCESLRIG
;
A
#
# COMPACT_ATOMS: atom_id res chain seq x y z
N MET A 1 8.04 -14.34 19.74
CA MET A 1 8.95 -15.26 19.01
C MET A 1 9.92 -14.43 18.20
N PRO A 2 11.22 -14.73 18.15
CA PRO A 2 12.19 -13.90 17.42
C PRO A 2 11.91 -13.87 15.92
N LEU A 3 12.28 -12.77 15.26
CA LEU A 3 12.24 -12.64 13.80
C LEU A 3 13.18 -13.68 13.16
N TYR A 4 12.67 -14.50 12.25
CA TYR A 4 13.45 -15.47 11.49
C TYR A 4 13.91 -14.87 10.16
N ASP A 5 15.00 -15.41 9.61
CA ASP A 5 15.41 -15.12 8.25
C ASP A 5 14.66 -16.01 7.26
N HIS A 6 13.66 -15.43 6.58
CA HIS A 6 12.78 -16.16 5.65
C HIS A 6 13.36 -16.29 4.23
N PHE A 7 14.46 -15.61 3.92
CA PHE A 7 15.03 -15.57 2.57
C PHE A 7 16.21 -16.52 2.40
N HIS A 8 16.72 -17.08 3.51
CA HIS A 8 17.81 -18.06 3.50
C HIS A 8 17.41 -19.44 4.03
N SER A 9 18.22 -20.44 3.70
CA SER A 9 18.06 -21.82 4.18
C SER A 9 18.12 -21.88 5.71
N PRO A 10 17.30 -22.73 6.38
CA PRO A 10 16.43 -23.75 5.79
C PRO A 10 15.01 -23.28 5.47
N LEU A 11 14.62 -22.07 5.87
CA LEU A 11 13.23 -21.61 5.75
C LEU A 11 12.83 -21.32 4.32
N SER A 12 13.69 -20.67 3.53
CA SER A 12 13.39 -20.35 2.13
C SER A 12 13.20 -21.60 1.25
N LEU A 13 13.74 -22.75 1.66
CA LEU A 13 13.54 -24.03 0.98
C LEU A 13 12.19 -24.70 1.31
N ARG A 14 11.59 -24.35 2.46
CA ARG A 14 10.38 -24.99 2.99
C ARG A 14 9.13 -24.14 2.86
N LYS A 15 9.28 -22.81 2.85
CA LYS A 15 8.18 -21.85 2.85
C LYS A 15 8.48 -20.76 1.84
N SER A 16 7.50 -20.49 0.97
CA SER A 16 7.59 -19.35 0.07
C SER A 16 7.40 -18.06 0.86
N TRP A 17 8.09 -17.00 0.44
CA TRP A 17 7.93 -15.68 1.04
C TRP A 17 6.48 -15.19 0.94
N GLU A 18 5.82 -15.41 -0.21
CA GLU A 18 4.43 -15.02 -0.47
C GLU A 18 3.47 -15.65 0.54
N SER A 19 3.72 -16.89 0.96
CA SER A 19 2.90 -17.59 1.95
C SER A 19 3.02 -16.94 3.34
N ILE A 20 4.25 -16.61 3.74
CA ILE A 20 4.53 -15.94 5.03
C ILE A 20 3.93 -14.54 5.03
N HIS A 21 4.17 -13.80 3.96
CA HIS A 21 3.73 -12.43 3.77
C HIS A 21 2.21 -12.30 3.79
N SER A 22 1.49 -13.14 3.04
CA SER A 22 0.03 -13.17 3.00
C SER A 22 -0.58 -13.53 4.35
N ALA A 23 -0.03 -14.56 5.01
CA ALA A 23 -0.52 -15.00 6.31
C ALA A 23 -0.30 -13.92 7.38
N TRP A 24 0.82 -13.20 7.31
CA TRP A 24 1.10 -12.11 8.24
C TRP A 24 0.13 -10.94 8.08
N ALA A 25 -0.17 -10.54 6.84
CA ALA A 25 -1.18 -9.51 6.56
C ALA A 25 -2.56 -9.90 7.13
N VAL A 26 -2.99 -11.15 6.91
CA VAL A 26 -4.26 -11.66 7.46
C VAL A 26 -4.26 -11.64 8.98
N MET A 27 -3.14 -12.01 9.62
CA MET A 27 -3.03 -12.00 11.07
C MET A 27 -3.05 -10.59 11.66
N MET A 28 -2.46 -9.61 10.96
CA MET A 28 -2.58 -8.19 11.32
C MET A 28 -4.03 -7.71 11.22
N VAL A 29 -4.72 -7.98 10.12
CA VAL A 29 -6.14 -7.63 9.94
C VAL A 29 -7.01 -8.25 11.03
N THR A 30 -6.81 -9.55 11.29
CA THR A 30 -7.55 -10.27 12.34
C THR A 30 -7.36 -9.62 13.70
N ARG A 31 -6.11 -9.24 14.03
CA ARG A 31 -5.81 -8.56 15.29
C ARG A 31 -6.43 -7.17 15.36
N LEU A 32 -6.33 -6.40 14.28
CA LEU A 32 -6.88 -5.05 14.18
C LEU A 32 -8.40 -5.07 14.36
N ASN A 33 -9.11 -5.82 13.52
CA ASN A 33 -10.58 -5.89 13.55
C ASN A 33 -11.12 -6.58 14.81
N GLY A 34 -10.40 -7.58 15.33
CA GLY A 34 -10.87 -8.40 16.44
C GLY A 34 -10.70 -7.75 17.81
N ALA A 35 -9.70 -6.86 17.99
CA ALA A 35 -9.33 -6.39 19.33
C ALA A 35 -8.95 -4.90 19.43
N LEU A 36 -8.58 -4.23 18.34
CA LEU A 36 -7.95 -2.91 18.40
C LEU A 36 -8.78 -1.80 17.77
N LEU A 37 -9.49 -2.10 16.69
CA LEU A 37 -10.33 -1.15 15.98
C LEU A 37 -11.75 -1.11 16.60
N SER A 38 -12.24 0.09 16.88
CA SER A 38 -13.66 0.30 17.20
C SER A 38 -14.52 0.07 15.95
N ALA A 39 -15.82 -0.14 16.11
CA ALA A 39 -16.77 -0.34 15.00
C ALA A 39 -16.83 0.78 13.93
N ARG A 40 -16.21 1.95 14.18
CA ARG A 40 -16.07 3.04 13.19
C ARG A 40 -14.93 2.82 12.20
N PHE A 41 -14.07 1.84 12.44
CA PHE A 41 -12.91 1.51 11.61
C PHE A 41 -12.97 0.05 11.21
N GLU A 42 -12.47 -0.23 10.00
CA GLU A 42 -12.38 -1.58 9.47
C GLU A 42 -11.06 -1.74 8.73
N SER A 43 -10.40 -2.87 8.93
CA SER A 43 -9.16 -3.21 8.25
C SER A 43 -9.37 -4.33 7.24
N GLU A 44 -8.72 -4.23 6.08
CA GLU A 44 -8.78 -5.22 5.02
C GLU A 44 -7.38 -5.49 4.45
N PRO A 45 -7.06 -6.74 4.08
CA PRO A 45 -5.87 -7.02 3.31
C PRO A 45 -6.14 -6.70 1.84
N LYS A 46 -5.33 -5.81 1.23
CA LYS A 46 -5.27 -5.65 -0.22
C LYS A 46 -4.06 -6.39 -0.75
N VAL A 47 -4.30 -7.29 -1.69
CA VAL A 47 -3.26 -8.05 -2.36
C VAL A 47 -3.29 -7.75 -3.85
N HIS A 48 -2.26 -7.10 -4.35
CA HIS A 48 -2.07 -6.90 -5.79
C HIS A 48 -0.92 -7.80 -6.24
N HIS A 49 -1.24 -8.74 -7.12
CA HIS A 49 -0.24 -9.43 -7.95
C HIS A 49 -0.26 -8.72 -9.31
N GLY A 50 0.91 -8.40 -9.87
CA GLY A 50 1.07 -7.58 -11.07
C GLY A 50 0.05 -7.77 -12.21
N SER A 51 -0.17 -6.67 -12.96
CA SER A 51 -1.00 -6.47 -14.17
C SER A 51 -2.43 -5.90 -14.08
N GLN A 52 -2.94 -5.44 -12.92
CA GLN A 52 -4.19 -4.66 -12.91
C GLN A 52 -4.03 -3.32 -12.19
N ILE A 53 -3.94 -2.25 -12.99
CA ILE A 53 -4.27 -0.89 -12.56
C ILE A 53 -5.76 -0.89 -12.26
N GLU A 54 -6.15 -0.76 -10.99
CA GLU A 54 -7.52 -0.37 -10.65
C GLU A 54 -7.67 1.10 -11.05
N ILE A 55 -8.31 1.34 -12.20
CA ILE A 55 -8.90 2.65 -12.46
C ILE A 55 -10.10 2.72 -11.54
N ASP A 56 -9.96 3.47 -10.45
CA ASP A 56 -11.04 3.72 -9.51
C ASP A 56 -12.10 4.60 -10.20
N LEU A 57 -13.07 3.96 -10.87
CA LEU A 57 -14.25 4.60 -11.46
C LEU A 57 -15.31 4.86 -10.38
N ALA A 58 -14.93 5.51 -9.27
CA ALA A 58 -15.90 5.98 -8.30
C ALA A 58 -16.47 7.33 -8.75
N ALA A 59 -17.40 7.30 -9.72
CA ALA A 59 -18.55 8.21 -9.87
C ALA A 59 -19.16 8.11 -11.28
N TYR A 60 -19.84 7.02 -11.60
CA TYR A 60 -20.94 7.06 -12.57
C TYR A 60 -22.03 6.07 -12.14
N GLU A 61 -22.54 6.24 -10.92
CA GLU A 61 -23.94 5.94 -10.69
C GLU A 61 -24.73 7.22 -11.00
N GLU A 62 -25.30 7.26 -12.20
CA GLU A 62 -26.68 7.72 -12.29
C GLU A 62 -27.36 6.94 -13.40
N ASP A 63 -28.31 6.11 -12.98
CA ASP A 63 -29.29 5.44 -13.79
C ASP A 63 -29.91 6.43 -14.78
N ARG A 64 -29.47 6.37 -16.03
CA ARG A 64 -30.14 7.02 -17.15
C ARG A 64 -30.03 6.12 -18.36
N ASN A 65 -31.08 5.33 -18.52
CA ASN A 65 -31.63 4.86 -19.80
C ASN A 65 -32.01 6.07 -20.69
N LEU A 66 -31.08 7.01 -20.88
CA LEU A 66 -31.15 8.08 -21.85
C LEU A 66 -30.53 7.54 -23.13
N PRO A 67 -31.23 7.63 -24.28
CA PRO A 67 -30.56 7.40 -25.54
C PRO A 67 -29.43 8.43 -25.63
N MET A 68 -28.22 7.95 -25.92
CA MET A 68 -27.00 8.78 -26.01
C MET A 68 -27.09 9.87 -27.11
N PHE A 69 -28.18 9.89 -27.87
CA PHE A 69 -28.57 10.95 -28.79
C PHE A 69 -30.09 11.17 -28.67
N GLY A 70 -30.52 12.42 -28.47
CA GLY A 70 -31.93 12.76 -28.29
C GLY A 70 -32.78 12.39 -29.49
N ALA A 71 -33.72 11.45 -29.29
CA ALA A 71 -34.84 11.27 -30.21
C ALA A 71 -35.97 12.23 -29.79
N ASN A 72 -35.98 13.43 -30.35
CA ASN A 72 -37.19 14.25 -30.33
C ASN A 72 -38.16 13.69 -31.39
N GLY A 73 -39.18 12.96 -30.93
CA GLY A 73 -40.34 12.66 -31.75
C GLY A 73 -41.14 13.93 -32.02
N HIS A 74 -41.37 14.27 -33.28
CA HIS A 74 -42.65 14.03 -33.96
C HIS A 74 -42.58 14.41 -35.45
N ASN A 75 -42.95 13.42 -36.28
CA ASN A 75 -43.38 13.48 -37.69
C ASN A 75 -42.40 13.94 -38.78
N GLY A 76 -41.80 12.94 -39.46
CA GLY A 76 -41.61 12.98 -40.91
C GLY A 76 -40.19 12.69 -41.40
N GLY A 77 -40.00 11.49 -41.96
CA GLY A 77 -38.88 11.17 -42.87
C GLY A 77 -37.57 10.83 -42.19
N GLY A 78 -37.34 9.55 -41.89
CA GLY A 78 -36.05 9.07 -41.40
C GLY A 78 -34.94 9.29 -42.41
N VAL A 79 -33.99 10.16 -42.07
CA VAL A 79 -32.65 10.18 -42.67
C VAL A 79 -31.72 9.54 -41.65
N ALA A 80 -31.24 8.33 -41.93
CA ALA A 80 -30.22 7.69 -41.13
C ALA A 80 -28.92 8.50 -41.27
N THR A 81 -28.57 9.30 -40.27
CA THR A 81 -27.27 9.96 -40.21
C THR A 81 -26.22 8.90 -39.90
N HIS A 82 -25.40 8.56 -40.90
CA HIS A 82 -24.26 7.67 -40.69
C HIS A 82 -23.33 8.26 -39.61
N PRO A 83 -22.95 7.50 -38.56
CA PRO A 83 -22.00 7.97 -37.58
C PRO A 83 -20.66 8.24 -38.29
N GLN A 84 -20.17 9.48 -38.19
CA GLN A 84 -18.84 9.84 -38.67
C GLN A 84 -17.81 8.99 -37.93
N THR A 85 -17.20 8.04 -38.65
CA THR A 85 -16.25 7.11 -38.06
C THR A 85 -14.87 7.80 -38.06
N TYR A 86 -14.45 8.30 -36.91
CA TYR A 86 -13.10 8.85 -36.74
C TYR A 86 -12.06 7.73 -36.73
N THR A 87 -11.08 7.79 -37.63
CA THR A 87 -9.94 6.86 -37.65
C THR A 87 -8.71 7.58 -37.12
N PRO A 88 -8.19 7.20 -35.93
CA PRO A 88 -7.01 7.84 -35.38
C PRO A 88 -5.77 7.54 -36.24
N PRO A 89 -4.82 8.49 -36.36
CA PRO A 89 -3.55 8.22 -37.02
C PRO A 89 -2.75 7.17 -36.26
N VAL A 90 -1.89 6.45 -36.97
CA VAL A 90 -0.93 5.51 -36.36
C VAL A 90 -0.07 6.27 -35.34
N ALA A 91 0.16 5.65 -34.18
CA ALA A 91 0.98 6.25 -33.12
C ALA A 91 2.37 6.61 -33.66
N ALA A 92 2.73 7.90 -33.57
CA ALA A 92 4.01 8.39 -34.06
C ALA A 92 5.21 7.87 -33.23
N LEU A 93 4.95 7.42 -32.00
CA LEU A 93 5.92 6.79 -31.11
C LEU A 93 5.28 5.54 -30.52
N ALA A 94 5.92 4.39 -30.71
CA ALA A 94 5.56 3.13 -30.10
C ALA A 94 6.84 2.41 -29.67
N GLY A 95 6.83 1.81 -28.48
CA GLY A 95 7.94 1.06 -27.94
C GLY A 95 7.48 0.18 -26.79
N GLU A 96 8.21 -0.90 -26.55
CA GLU A 96 7.97 -1.76 -25.39
C GLU A 96 8.40 -1.03 -24.11
N VAL A 97 7.49 -0.96 -23.14
CA VAL A 97 7.77 -0.38 -21.82
C VAL A 97 7.55 -1.47 -20.78
N VAL A 98 8.55 -1.67 -19.92
CA VAL A 98 8.39 -2.52 -18.72
C VAL A 98 7.80 -1.66 -17.61
N MET A 99 6.51 -1.85 -17.36
CA MET A 99 5.84 -1.19 -16.24
C MET A 99 6.27 -1.81 -14.90
N ALA A 100 6.25 -1.01 -13.84
CA ALA A 100 6.47 -1.52 -12.50
C ALA A 100 5.21 -2.23 -12.00
N ASP A 101 5.19 -3.56 -12.10
CA ASP A 101 4.22 -4.37 -11.36
C ASP A 101 4.67 -4.41 -9.89
N ALA A 102 3.97 -3.64 -9.06
CA ALA A 102 4.14 -3.72 -7.62
C ALA A 102 3.35 -4.93 -7.13
N ASP A 103 4.05 -5.97 -6.66
CA ASP A 103 3.39 -6.94 -5.79
C ASP A 103 3.20 -6.22 -4.46
N THR A 104 1.95 -5.96 -4.08
CA THR A 104 1.64 -5.28 -2.82
C THR A 104 0.84 -6.18 -1.93
N PHE A 105 1.26 -6.25 -0.67
CA PHE A 105 0.49 -6.84 0.41
C PHE A 105 0.31 -5.74 1.43
N GLU A 106 -0.85 -5.14 1.33
CA GLU A 106 -1.26 -3.97 2.07
C GLU A 106 -2.27 -4.37 3.10
N ILE A 107 -2.17 -3.76 4.27
CA ILE A 107 -3.23 -3.77 5.26
C ILE A 107 -3.77 -2.36 5.31
N ASN A 108 -4.96 -2.17 4.75
CA ASN A 108 -5.63 -0.89 4.74
C ASN A 108 -6.54 -0.79 5.96
N VAL A 109 -6.68 0.41 6.50
CA VAL A 109 -7.65 0.73 7.54
C VAL A 109 -8.53 1.87 7.06
N TYR A 110 -9.82 1.61 7.01
CA TYR A 110 -10.86 2.53 6.60
C TYR A 110 -11.60 3.06 7.83
N LYS A 111 -12.09 4.29 7.73
CA LYS A 111 -12.98 4.92 8.70
C LYS A 111 -14.35 5.16 8.04
N GLN A 112 -15.41 4.84 8.75
CA GLN A 112 -16.78 5.12 8.31
C GLN A 112 -17.16 6.58 8.64
N GLU A 113 -17.23 7.43 7.62
CA GLU A 113 -17.61 8.85 7.73
C GLU A 113 -18.27 9.33 6.43
N GLY A 114 -19.59 9.15 6.30
CA GLY A 114 -20.33 9.44 5.05
C GLY A 114 -19.94 8.53 3.87
N GLY A 115 -19.17 7.48 4.15
CA GLY A 115 -18.53 6.54 3.24
C GLY A 115 -17.31 5.91 3.93
N TRP A 116 -16.70 4.90 3.31
CA TRP A 116 -15.46 4.31 3.83
C TRP A 116 -14.25 5.05 3.26
N LYS A 117 -13.52 5.75 4.12
CA LYS A 117 -12.33 6.51 3.73
C LYS A 117 -11.08 5.82 4.27
N LEU A 118 -10.08 5.61 3.41
CA LEU A 118 -8.77 5.13 3.85
C LEU A 118 -8.11 6.14 4.79
N VAL A 119 -7.66 5.70 5.96
CA VAL A 119 -7.01 6.55 6.97
C VAL A 119 -5.63 6.05 7.39
N ALA A 120 -5.36 4.75 7.22
CA ALA A 120 -4.02 4.20 7.43
C ALA A 120 -3.73 3.04 6.47
N ALA A 121 -2.47 2.83 6.16
CA ALA A 121 -1.98 1.70 5.37
C ALA A 121 -0.73 1.10 6.02
N VAL A 122 -0.64 -0.22 6.06
CA VAL A 122 0.58 -0.96 6.42
C VAL A 122 1.09 -1.66 5.17
N GLU A 123 2.31 -1.36 4.77
CA GLU A 123 3.00 -1.95 3.62
C GLU A 123 4.01 -2.97 4.13
N LEU A 124 3.77 -4.25 3.86
CA LEU A 124 4.80 -5.27 4.05
C LEU A 124 5.71 -5.28 2.81
N VAL A 125 7.01 -5.07 3.02
CA VAL A 125 7.98 -4.94 1.93
C VAL A 125 8.32 -6.32 1.35
N SER A 126 8.27 -6.42 0.03
CA SER A 126 8.72 -7.59 -0.74
C SER A 126 10.11 -7.38 -1.34
N PRO A 127 10.83 -8.46 -1.71
CA PRO A 127 12.11 -8.37 -2.43
C PRO A 127 12.05 -7.50 -3.69
N ARG A 128 10.94 -7.55 -4.42
CA ARG A 128 10.75 -6.78 -5.65
C ARG A 128 10.77 -5.27 -5.39
N ASN A 129 10.25 -4.81 -4.24
CA ASN A 129 10.29 -3.39 -3.92
C ASN A 129 11.72 -2.86 -3.83
N LYS A 130 12.69 -3.69 -3.43
CA LYS A 130 14.11 -3.32 -3.25
C LYS A 130 15.00 -3.58 -4.47
N ASP A 131 14.46 -4.17 -5.54
CA ASP A 131 15.22 -4.65 -6.70
C ASP A 131 15.68 -3.52 -7.64
N ARG A 132 14.91 -3.23 -8.70
CA ARG A 132 15.21 -2.19 -9.68
C ARG A 132 14.84 -0.79 -9.19
N SER A 133 15.58 0.23 -9.65
CA SER A 133 15.33 1.63 -9.27
C SER A 133 13.91 2.11 -9.63
N THR A 134 13.30 1.57 -10.69
CA THR A 134 11.92 1.84 -11.06
C THR A 134 10.90 1.31 -10.04
N ALA A 135 11.15 0.14 -9.45
CA ALA A 135 10.29 -0.44 -8.42
C ALA A 135 10.40 0.36 -7.11
N ARG A 136 11.61 0.77 -6.73
CA ARG A 136 11.85 1.64 -5.58
C ARG A 136 11.15 2.99 -5.70
N ARG A 137 11.24 3.64 -6.87
CA ARG A 137 10.51 4.88 -7.16
C ARG A 137 8.99 4.71 -7.12
N ALA A 138 8.48 3.59 -7.64
CA ALA A 138 7.05 3.29 -7.58
C ALA A 138 6.57 3.13 -6.13
N PHE A 139 7.32 2.38 -5.31
CA PHE A 139 7.09 2.26 -3.88
C PHE A 139 7.06 3.62 -3.19
N ALA A 140 8.11 4.43 -3.38
CA ALA A 140 8.21 5.75 -2.76
C ALA A 140 7.07 6.70 -3.19
N THR A 141 6.69 6.66 -4.47
CA THR A 141 5.59 7.47 -5.01
C THR A 141 4.26 7.07 -4.38
N LYS A 142 4.02 5.77 -4.17
CA LYS A 142 2.84 5.26 -3.48
C LYS A 142 2.78 5.75 -2.03
N MET A 143 3.87 5.63 -1.28
CA MET A 143 3.93 6.11 0.10
C MET A 143 3.70 7.63 0.18
N ALA A 144 4.31 8.40 -0.73
CA ALA A 144 4.10 9.84 -0.83
C ALA A 144 2.63 10.19 -1.15
N SER A 145 1.99 9.44 -2.06
CA SER A 145 0.58 9.63 -2.40
C SER A 145 -0.34 9.38 -1.19
N TYR A 146 -0.09 8.32 -0.40
CA TYR A 146 -0.82 8.10 0.85
C TYR A 146 -0.69 9.27 1.81
N LEU A 147 0.55 9.73 2.07
CA LEU A 147 0.79 10.83 2.99
C LEU A 147 0.13 12.13 2.53
N GLN A 148 0.18 12.45 1.23
CA GLN A 148 -0.50 13.61 0.65
C GLN A 148 -2.02 13.57 0.79
N GLN A 149 -2.61 12.37 0.83
CA GLN A 149 -4.04 12.15 1.08
C GLN A 149 -4.39 12.16 2.58
N GLY A 150 -3.41 12.35 3.46
CA GLY A 150 -3.57 12.31 4.91
C GLY A 150 -3.68 10.89 5.48
N VAL A 151 -3.31 9.86 4.70
CA VAL A 151 -3.26 8.46 5.14
C VAL A 151 -1.94 8.24 5.88
N SER A 152 -2.00 7.73 7.12
CA SER A 152 -0.79 7.34 7.83
C SER A 152 -0.23 6.03 7.26
N VAL A 153 1.09 5.87 7.26
CA VAL A 153 1.73 4.74 6.61
C VAL A 153 2.69 4.04 7.56
N VAL A 154 2.62 2.72 7.64
CA VAL A 154 3.66 1.90 8.29
C VAL A 154 4.30 1.01 7.24
N THR A 155 5.61 1.11 7.02
CA THR A 155 6.34 0.17 6.13
C THR A 155 7.14 -0.82 6.96
N ILE A 156 7.05 -2.11 6.67
CA ILE A 156 7.74 -3.17 7.41
C ILE A 156 8.67 -3.92 6.46
N ASP A 157 9.96 -3.70 6.63
CA ASP A 157 11.04 -4.27 5.83
C ASP A 157 11.80 -5.33 6.62
N VAL A 158 11.51 -6.60 6.30
CA VAL A 158 12.23 -7.77 6.82
C VAL A 158 13.03 -8.49 5.72
N VAL A 159 13.19 -7.87 4.55
CA VAL A 159 13.86 -8.47 3.39
C VAL A 159 15.37 -8.48 3.61
N THR A 160 15.93 -9.66 3.82
CA THR A 160 17.37 -9.86 4.10
C THR A 160 18.21 -10.05 2.83
N GLU A 161 17.61 -10.48 1.72
CA GLU A 161 18.34 -10.75 0.47
C GLU A 161 18.57 -9.51 -0.40
N ARG A 162 18.09 -8.34 0.00
CA ARG A 162 18.25 -7.04 -0.70
C ARG A 162 18.46 -5.92 0.30
N ASN A 163 19.35 -4.97 -0.04
CA ASN A 163 19.85 -3.96 0.91
C ASN A 163 19.44 -2.51 0.59
N ALA A 164 18.52 -2.28 -0.35
CA ALA A 164 18.09 -0.93 -0.68
C ALA A 164 17.36 -0.25 0.50
N ASN A 165 17.61 1.04 0.73
CA ASN A 165 16.95 1.81 1.78
C ASN A 165 15.68 2.49 1.22
N LEU A 166 14.52 1.85 1.40
CA LEU A 166 13.25 2.41 0.92
C LEU A 166 12.82 3.69 1.64
N HIS A 167 13.31 3.93 2.87
CA HIS A 167 13.06 5.21 3.54
C HIS A 167 13.77 6.37 2.82
N GLU A 168 15.00 6.15 2.37
CA GLU A 168 15.73 7.14 1.56
C GLU A 168 14.98 7.42 0.24
N ASP A 169 14.45 6.38 -0.42
CA ASP A 169 13.62 6.58 -1.62
C ASP A 169 12.35 7.40 -1.32
N VAL A 170 11.66 7.15 -0.19
CA VAL A 170 10.48 7.93 0.27
C VAL A 170 10.85 9.37 0.61
N ALA A 171 11.94 9.59 1.34
CA ALA A 171 12.43 10.92 1.70
C ALA A 171 12.77 11.75 0.45
N ASN A 172 13.44 11.12 -0.53
CA ASN A 172 13.74 11.73 -1.83
C ASN A 172 12.46 12.09 -2.62
N ALA A 173 11.47 11.19 -2.65
CA ALA A 173 10.21 11.45 -3.35
C ALA A 173 9.43 12.64 -2.75
N LEU A 174 9.47 12.77 -1.42
CA LEU A 174 8.86 13.87 -0.68
C LEU A 174 9.74 15.13 -0.60
N ARG A 175 10.98 15.07 -1.11
CA ARG A 175 12.00 16.14 -1.01
C ARG A 175 12.23 16.59 0.44
N LEU A 176 12.32 15.63 1.35
CA LEU A 176 12.55 15.90 2.76
C LEU A 176 13.99 16.42 2.98
N PRO A 177 14.20 17.31 3.97
CA PRO A 177 15.53 17.74 4.36
C PRO A 177 16.29 16.64 5.11
N ASP A 178 17.62 16.76 5.16
CA ASP A 178 18.57 15.83 5.81
C ASP A 178 18.25 15.51 7.28
N THR A 179 17.40 16.31 7.95
CA THR A 179 16.92 15.97 9.30
C THR A 179 16.11 14.68 9.36
N PHE A 180 15.61 14.20 8.20
CA PHE A 180 14.94 12.92 8.07
C PHE A 180 15.89 11.79 7.67
N ASP A 181 17.20 12.04 7.53
CA ASP A 181 18.15 11.01 7.16
C ASP A 181 18.23 9.92 8.24
N TRP A 182 17.85 8.71 7.85
CA TRP A 182 17.94 7.55 8.70
C TRP A 182 18.21 6.29 7.89
N SER A 183 19.01 5.39 8.46
CA SER A 183 19.26 4.06 7.92
C SER A 183 19.28 3.04 9.05
N SER A 184 18.73 1.86 8.78
CA SER A 184 18.78 0.77 9.75
C SER A 184 20.18 0.15 9.76
N PRO A 185 20.83 -0.01 10.93
CA PRO A 185 22.12 -0.71 11.04
C PRO A 185 22.09 -2.16 10.54
N THR A 186 20.90 -2.79 10.52
CA THR A 186 20.69 -4.17 10.06
C THR A 186 20.13 -4.24 8.64
N GLY A 187 19.78 -3.10 8.03
CA GLY A 187 19.04 -3.04 6.77
C GLY A 187 17.55 -3.41 6.87
N LEU A 188 17.06 -3.77 8.07
CA LEU A 188 15.66 -4.13 8.32
C LEU A 188 14.99 -3.09 9.22
N SER A 189 13.75 -2.70 8.92
CA SER A 189 13.09 -1.61 9.65
C SER A 189 11.57 -1.72 9.67
N ALA A 190 10.95 -1.10 10.68
CA ALA A 190 9.57 -0.67 10.61
C ALA A 190 9.55 0.86 10.69
N MET A 191 9.00 1.53 9.67
CA MET A 191 8.92 2.98 9.61
C MET A 191 7.47 3.40 9.71
N CYS A 192 7.14 4.27 10.65
CA CYS A 192 5.78 4.84 10.76
C CYS A 192 5.83 6.30 10.32
N TYR A 193 4.93 6.70 9.43
CA TYR A 193 4.85 8.04 8.87
C TYR A 193 3.46 8.62 9.14
N ARG A 194 3.43 9.88 9.56
CA ARG A 194 2.19 10.63 9.71
C ARG A 194 2.37 12.05 9.22
N LEU A 195 1.55 12.47 8.27
CA LEU A 195 1.49 13.85 7.82
C LEU A 195 0.30 14.56 8.49
N LEU A 196 0.58 15.64 9.21
CA LEU A 196 -0.42 16.49 9.85
C LEU A 196 -0.43 17.88 9.21
N ARG A 197 -1.54 18.59 9.38
CA ARG A 197 -1.59 20.04 9.15
C ARG A 197 -1.75 20.76 10.49
N VAL A 198 -0.72 21.50 10.89
CA VAL A 198 -0.67 22.26 12.16
C VAL A 198 -0.44 23.73 11.82
N ASP A 199 -1.34 24.60 12.28
CA ASP A 199 -1.28 26.06 12.02
C ASP A 199 -1.09 26.41 10.53
N GLY A 200 -1.79 25.67 9.66
CA GLY A 200 -1.74 25.86 8.21
C GLY A 200 -0.50 25.28 7.52
N LYS A 201 0.49 24.76 8.27
CA LYS A 201 1.72 24.14 7.77
C LYS A 201 1.64 22.62 7.81
N GLU A 202 2.25 21.98 6.84
CA GLU A 202 2.44 20.52 6.84
C GLU A 202 3.54 20.14 7.83
N ARG A 203 3.29 19.10 8.62
CA ARG A 203 4.22 18.53 9.59
C ARG A 203 4.25 17.03 9.40
N LEU A 204 5.36 16.53 8.87
CA LEU A 204 5.64 15.11 8.78
C LEU A 204 6.31 14.64 10.08
N GLU A 205 5.79 13.56 10.64
CA GLU A 205 6.40 12.85 11.76
C GLU A 205 6.75 11.43 11.32
N VAL A 206 7.95 10.98 11.72
CA VAL A 206 8.48 9.67 11.35
C VAL A 206 9.02 8.98 12.60
N TRP A 207 8.62 7.72 12.81
CA TRP A 207 9.15 6.86 13.87
C TRP A 207 9.89 5.68 13.25
N PRO A 208 11.23 5.74 13.17
CA PRO A 208 12.03 4.63 12.71
C PRO A 208 12.23 3.59 13.82
N HIS A 209 12.04 2.32 13.49
CA HIS A 209 12.34 1.18 14.36
C HIS A 209 13.28 0.22 13.64
N GLN A 210 14.44 -0.05 14.24
CA GLN A 210 15.35 -1.10 13.76
C GLN A 210 14.73 -2.48 14.02
N LEU A 211 14.73 -3.35 13.01
CA LEU A 211 14.40 -4.76 13.17
C LEU A 211 15.68 -5.60 13.10
N THR A 212 15.74 -6.72 13.81
CA THR A 212 16.95 -7.56 13.83
C THR A 212 16.54 -9.03 13.81
N ILE A 213 17.16 -9.83 12.94
CA ILE A 213 16.99 -11.28 12.94
C ILE A 213 17.39 -11.83 14.31
N GLY A 214 16.58 -12.74 14.86
CA GLY A 214 16.78 -13.32 16.17
C GLY A 214 16.24 -12.47 17.34
N ALA A 215 15.73 -11.26 17.09
CA ALA A 215 15.16 -10.39 18.12
C ALA A 215 13.63 -10.34 18.07
N SER A 216 13.00 -9.93 19.17
CA SER A 216 11.57 -9.61 19.22
C SER A 216 11.24 -8.41 18.33
N LEU A 217 10.07 -8.45 17.69
CA LEU A 217 9.57 -7.35 16.87
C LEU A 217 8.88 -6.29 17.76
N PRO A 218 9.02 -4.99 17.43
CA PRO A 218 8.42 -3.92 18.23
C PRO A 218 6.91 -3.81 18.02
N THR A 219 6.21 -3.26 19.00
CA THR A 219 4.89 -2.65 18.77
C THR A 219 5.09 -1.23 18.27
N VAL A 220 4.48 -0.89 17.14
CA VAL A 220 4.64 0.43 16.49
C VAL A 220 3.31 1.16 16.37
N PRO A 221 3.28 2.51 16.31
CA PRO A 221 2.02 3.24 16.23
C PRO A 221 1.40 3.18 14.82
N LEU A 222 0.14 2.75 14.73
CA LEU A 222 -0.69 2.91 13.53
C LEU A 222 -1.69 4.05 13.76
N TRP A 223 -1.44 5.19 13.15
CA TRP A 223 -2.27 6.39 13.34
C TRP A 223 -3.53 6.32 12.47
N LEU A 224 -4.68 6.48 13.11
CA LEU A 224 -5.99 6.46 12.45
C LEU A 224 -6.55 7.88 12.27
N GLU A 225 -6.19 8.78 13.19
CA GLU A 225 -6.58 10.19 13.18
C GLU A 225 -5.44 11.06 13.79
N PRO A 226 -5.51 12.40 13.76
CA PRO A 226 -4.46 13.26 14.32
C PRO A 226 -4.12 13.00 15.80
N ASN A 227 -5.08 12.54 16.59
CA ASN A 227 -4.91 12.27 18.03
C ASN A 227 -5.27 10.82 18.42
N LEU A 228 -5.40 9.92 17.43
CA LEU A 228 -5.78 8.53 17.67
C LEU A 228 -4.81 7.59 16.94
N ALA A 229 -4.14 6.74 17.71
CA ALA A 229 -3.37 5.61 17.20
C ALA A 229 -3.80 4.33 17.91
N VAL A 230 -3.66 3.22 17.21
CA VAL A 230 -3.75 1.87 17.79
C VAL A 230 -2.37 1.20 17.74
N PRO A 231 -2.08 0.26 18.65
CA PRO A 231 -0.81 -0.45 18.64
C PRO A 231 -0.78 -1.49 17.52
N LEU A 232 0.15 -1.38 16.58
CA LEU A 232 0.44 -2.45 15.62
C LEU A 232 1.45 -3.42 16.25
N GLU A 233 0.95 -4.50 16.84
CA GLU A 233 1.72 -5.48 17.60
C GLU A 233 2.42 -6.49 16.68
N LEU A 234 3.58 -6.10 16.14
CA LEU A 234 4.29 -6.90 15.13
C LEU A 234 4.71 -8.27 15.66
N GLU A 235 5.22 -8.37 16.90
CA GLU A 235 5.62 -9.66 17.45
C GLU A 235 4.44 -10.61 17.62
N LEU A 236 3.29 -10.13 18.09
CA LEU A 236 2.10 -10.95 18.32
C LEU A 236 1.58 -11.53 17.00
N THR A 237 1.43 -10.67 15.98
CA THR A 237 0.92 -11.07 14.67
C THR A 237 1.91 -11.94 13.91
N TYR A 238 3.20 -11.67 14.02
CA TYR A 238 4.26 -12.49 13.43
C TYR A 238 4.33 -13.88 14.09
N THR A 239 4.27 -13.93 15.42
CA THR A 239 4.30 -15.18 16.19
C THR A 239 3.14 -16.08 15.76
N SER A 240 1.93 -15.54 15.74
CA SER A 240 0.72 -16.26 15.32
C SER A 240 0.79 -16.73 13.85
N THR A 241 1.46 -15.96 12.99
CA THR A 241 1.72 -16.33 11.58
C THR A 241 2.63 -17.55 11.48
N CYS A 242 3.77 -17.50 12.17
CA CYS A 242 4.72 -18.60 12.18
C CYS A 242 4.10 -19.87 12.79
N GLU A 243 3.32 -19.77 13.87
CA GLU A 243 2.56 -20.90 14.42
C GLU A 243 1.60 -21.51 13.40
N SER A 244 0.80 -20.66 12.74
CA SER A 244 -0.15 -21.08 11.70
C SER A 244 0.54 -21.78 10.53
N LEU A 245 1.73 -21.31 10.16
CA LEU A 245 2.53 -21.87 9.08
C LEU A 245 3.47 -23.00 9.53
N ARG A 246 3.50 -23.36 10.82
CA ARG A 246 4.40 -24.36 11.40
C ARG A 246 5.88 -24.03 11.16
N ILE A 247 6.23 -22.78 11.38
CA ILE A 247 7.59 -22.24 11.35
C ILE A 247 8.10 -22.19 12.79
N GLY A 248 9.21 -22.88 13.05
CA GLY A 248 9.86 -23.01 14.36
C GLY A 248 11.26 -23.57 14.21
#